data_AF-A0A562S685-F1
#
_entry.id   AF-A0A562S685-F1
#
_cell.length_a   1.000
_cell.length_b   1.000
_cell.length_c   1.000
_cell.angle_alpha   90.00
_cell.angle_beta   90.00
_cell.angle_gamma   90.00
#
_symmetry.space_group_name_H-M   'P 1'
#
loop_
_entity.id
_entity.type
_entity.pdbx_description
1 polymer ?
#
loop_
_entity_poly.entity_id
_entity_poly.type
_entity_poly.pdbx_seq_one_letter_code
_entity_poly.pdbx_strand_id
1 'polypeptide(L)'
;MKKAKEAKGVKPLLCPQKGSDPFCYLLILFFLIFGLQGLADASSEMPLPRSLQQVLADAGQDMGEGRSGEALAKLETFYEKNPEMEHPLLFFWLGNVRLQMEDSAAALIAYRKAVKLAPEDSRIWQNLAIAAHDTKAYGEAAHAMERAWETCREKNGALLYHSGLFHLMDKNATAAWQRLDRLMQLDASPRVEWVRAHAQAAMETGNEKKSIALLETVLDREPENRGMWELATHMYLRMKDYGKAIAALEIRLALEADPKASDFRLLGDLYANVNLPARAAAAYATAQEKGDGCPGLLVREVQMLQAAQMNEKALQRIEEAGRQGRDPALFELAMAIHMGENRYREAMDAGERYLHGHKGQGHNSRMLLTLGYCAYKAGEPEKARKFLERIPQRDKKARKEAGRLLAYLNTLQEEPPM
;
A
#
# COMPACT_ATOMS: atom_id res chain seq x y z
N MET A 1 -16.45 -15.93 -19.81
CA MET A 1 -15.68 -16.64 -18.77
C MET A 1 -14.53 -15.75 -18.33
N LYS A 2 -14.45 -15.54 -17.01
CA LYS A 2 -13.56 -14.65 -16.27
C LYS A 2 -12.07 -14.94 -16.52
N LYS A 3 -11.28 -13.90 -16.76
CA LYS A 3 -9.90 -13.80 -16.25
C LYS A 3 -9.79 -12.46 -15.52
N ALA A 4 -9.95 -12.52 -14.20
CA ALA A 4 -9.55 -11.44 -13.32
C ALA A 4 -8.02 -11.40 -13.35
N LYS A 5 -7.46 -10.28 -13.82
CA LYS A 5 -6.03 -10.00 -13.66
C LYS A 5 -5.80 -9.66 -12.20
N GLU A 6 -5.02 -10.49 -11.55
CA GLU A 6 -4.50 -10.29 -10.20
C GLU A 6 -3.87 -8.90 -10.07
N ALA A 7 -4.30 -8.17 -9.05
CA ALA A 7 -3.67 -6.93 -8.62
C ALA A 7 -2.25 -7.27 -8.14
N LYS A 8 -1.26 -6.89 -8.93
CA LYS A 8 0.15 -7.00 -8.57
C LYS A 8 0.46 -6.09 -7.39
N GLY A 9 0.86 -6.72 -6.27
CA GLY A 9 1.85 -6.23 -5.30
C GLY A 9 1.61 -4.83 -4.72
N VAL A 10 0.88 -4.76 -3.61
CA VAL A 10 1.04 -3.67 -2.63
C VAL A 10 2.46 -3.76 -2.08
N LYS A 11 3.27 -2.72 -2.30
CA LYS A 11 4.60 -2.61 -1.67
C LYS A 11 4.40 -2.53 -0.15
N PRO A 12 5.22 -3.21 0.68
CA PRO A 12 5.15 -3.06 2.13
C PRO A 12 5.38 -1.59 2.50
N LEU A 13 4.53 -1.06 3.39
CA LEU A 13 4.56 0.32 3.94
C LEU A 13 5.82 0.64 4.78
N LEU A 14 6.79 -0.27 4.81
CA LEU A 14 8.08 -0.14 5.47
C LEU A 14 9.16 -0.11 4.39
N CYS A 15 9.31 1.03 3.71
CA CYS A 15 10.60 1.35 3.12
C CYS A 15 11.33 2.21 4.16
N PRO A 16 12.34 1.71 4.89
CA PRO A 16 13.14 2.56 5.75
C PRO A 16 13.80 3.61 4.85
N GLN A 17 13.49 4.89 5.08
CA GLN A 17 14.26 5.95 4.47
C GLN A 17 15.70 5.78 4.95
N LYS A 18 16.64 5.72 4.01
CA LYS A 18 18.08 5.68 4.29
C LYS A 18 18.46 6.90 5.14
N GLY A 19 18.64 6.65 6.42
CA GLY A 19 19.22 7.52 7.42
C GLY A 19 19.52 6.62 8.59
N SER A 20 20.77 6.58 9.03
CA SER A 20 21.25 5.84 10.19
C SER A 20 20.24 5.91 11.35
N ASP A 21 19.64 4.77 11.70
CA ASP A 21 18.63 4.69 12.76
C ASP A 21 19.23 5.18 14.09
N PRO A 22 18.73 6.28 14.68
CA PRO A 22 19.18 6.75 15.99
C PRO A 22 18.75 5.80 17.13
N PHE A 23 18.01 4.73 16.80
CA PHE A 23 17.50 3.69 17.69
C PHE A 23 18.59 2.83 18.34
N CYS A 24 19.68 2.51 17.64
CA CYS A 24 20.78 1.72 18.23
C CYS A 24 21.50 2.52 19.33
N TYR A 25 21.74 3.82 19.10
CA TYR A 25 22.54 4.63 20.04
C TYR A 25 21.80 4.97 21.33
N LEU A 26 20.48 5.23 21.27
CA LEU A 26 19.72 5.63 22.46
C LEU A 26 19.45 4.46 23.42
N LEU A 27 19.28 3.24 22.90
CA LEU A 27 19.12 2.01 23.69
C LEU A 27 20.46 1.54 24.28
N ILE A 28 21.55 1.64 23.53
CA ILE A 28 22.90 1.30 24.02
C ILE A 28 23.34 2.25 25.14
N LEU A 29 23.07 3.56 25.04
CA LEU A 29 23.48 4.54 26.07
C LEU A 29 22.67 4.45 27.37
N PHE A 30 21.38 4.11 27.33
CA PHE A 30 20.55 4.07 28.53
C PHE A 30 20.91 2.88 29.45
N PHE A 31 21.37 1.76 28.88
CA PHE A 31 21.66 0.54 29.64
C PHE A 31 23.13 0.36 30.04
N LEU A 32 24.07 1.08 29.43
CA LEU A 32 25.48 1.11 29.85
C LEU A 32 25.68 1.78 31.24
N ILE A 33 24.85 2.75 31.61
CA ILE A 33 25.06 3.56 32.82
C ILE A 33 24.39 2.98 34.07
N PHE A 34 23.27 2.26 33.94
CA PHE A 34 22.51 1.73 35.10
C PHE A 34 22.76 0.24 35.41
N GLY A 35 23.70 -0.41 34.72
CA GLY A 35 23.94 -1.85 34.79
C GLY A 35 24.40 -2.43 36.14
N LEU A 36 24.82 -1.60 37.11
CA LEU A 36 25.35 -2.09 38.39
C LEU A 36 24.33 -2.14 39.55
N GLN A 37 23.24 -1.36 39.52
CA GLN A 37 22.33 -1.27 40.67
C GLN A 37 21.16 -2.25 40.64
N GLY A 38 20.83 -2.82 39.48
CA GLY A 38 19.70 -3.75 39.30
C GLY A 38 20.07 -5.23 39.19
N LEU A 39 21.33 -5.61 39.42
CA LEU A 39 21.80 -7.01 39.31
C LEU A 39 21.51 -7.86 40.56
N ALA A 40 21.12 -7.23 41.67
CA ALA A 40 20.98 -7.89 42.96
C ALA A 40 19.79 -8.87 43.03
N ASP A 41 18.69 -8.61 42.32
CA ASP A 41 17.43 -9.32 42.62
C ASP A 41 17.14 -10.55 41.73
N ALA A 42 17.72 -10.67 40.53
CA ALA A 42 17.52 -11.83 39.64
C ALA A 42 18.68 -12.86 39.69
N SER A 43 19.80 -12.49 40.33
CA SER A 43 20.90 -13.40 40.67
C SER A 43 20.64 -14.16 41.97
N SER A 44 19.44 -14.07 42.54
CA SER A 44 19.10 -14.57 43.87
C SER A 44 19.25 -16.08 44.07
N GLU A 45 19.40 -16.87 43.00
CA GLU A 45 19.58 -18.33 43.08
C GLU A 45 21.02 -18.81 42.86
N MET A 46 21.90 -17.99 42.26
CA MET A 46 23.30 -18.37 42.01
C MET A 46 24.25 -17.30 42.57
N PRO A 47 24.97 -17.60 43.67
CA PRO A 47 25.91 -16.64 44.26
C PRO A 47 26.98 -16.23 43.26
N LEU A 48 27.18 -14.92 43.07
CA LEU A 48 28.21 -14.39 42.18
C LEU A 48 29.61 -14.61 42.79
N PRO A 49 30.47 -15.49 42.21
CA PRO A 49 31.80 -15.73 42.76
C PRO A 49 32.67 -14.47 42.68
N ARG A 50 33.52 -14.23 43.68
CA ARG A 50 34.42 -13.05 43.70
C ARG A 50 35.34 -12.97 42.48
N SER A 51 35.82 -14.11 41.98
CA SER A 51 36.64 -14.19 40.77
C SER A 51 35.88 -13.71 39.53
N LEU A 52 34.61 -14.10 39.41
CA LEU A 52 33.74 -13.61 38.34
C LEU A 52 33.39 -12.13 38.52
N GLN A 53 33.12 -11.69 39.75
CA GLN A 53 32.86 -10.28 40.03
C GLN A 53 34.02 -9.37 39.59
N GLN A 54 35.26 -9.78 39.84
CA GLN A 54 36.46 -9.05 39.45
C GLN A 54 36.58 -8.94 37.92
N VAL A 55 36.51 -10.07 37.20
CA VAL A 55 36.65 -10.03 35.73
C VAL A 55 35.52 -9.27 35.05
N LEU A 56 34.29 -9.33 35.58
CA LEU A 56 33.17 -8.56 35.05
C LEU A 56 33.35 -7.05 35.28
N ALA A 57 33.91 -6.64 36.43
CA ALA A 57 34.22 -5.24 36.68
C ALA A 57 35.31 -4.72 35.73
N ASP A 58 36.39 -5.48 35.55
CA ASP A 58 37.48 -5.13 34.63
C ASP A 58 36.98 -5.06 33.17
N ALA A 59 36.17 -6.03 32.74
CA ALA A 59 35.57 -6.04 31.41
C ALA A 59 34.62 -4.85 31.21
N GLY A 60 33.82 -4.50 32.22
CA GLY A 60 32.94 -3.33 32.19
C GLY A 60 33.70 -2.01 32.08
N GLN A 61 34.83 -1.88 32.77
CA GLN A 61 35.70 -0.72 32.63
C GLN A 61 36.25 -0.62 31.20
N ASP A 62 36.79 -1.71 30.65
CA ASP A 62 37.33 -1.73 29.30
C ASP A 62 36.26 -1.41 28.25
N MET A 63 35.03 -1.93 28.39
CA MET A 63 33.91 -1.59 27.53
C MET A 63 33.57 -0.09 27.58
N GLY A 64 33.55 0.51 28.78
CA GLY A 64 33.29 1.93 28.99
C GLY A 64 34.38 2.83 28.40
N GLU A 65 35.62 2.35 28.34
CA GLU A 65 36.77 3.04 27.73
C GLU A 65 36.92 2.70 26.22
N GLY A 66 35.96 1.98 25.62
CA GLY A 66 35.95 1.62 24.21
C GLY A 66 36.91 0.49 23.82
N ARG A 67 37.55 -0.16 24.79
CA ARG A 67 38.48 -1.28 24.59
C ARG A 67 37.76 -2.63 24.58
N SER A 68 36.75 -2.77 23.72
CA SER A 68 35.93 -3.99 23.63
C SER A 68 36.74 -5.26 23.37
N GLY A 69 37.85 -5.18 22.63
CA GLY A 69 38.73 -6.32 22.39
C GLY A 69 39.45 -6.82 23.65
N GLU A 70 39.86 -5.91 24.54
CA GLU A 70 40.48 -6.27 25.82
C GLU A 70 39.46 -6.88 26.78
N ALA A 71 38.26 -6.28 26.84
CA ALA A 71 37.14 -6.82 27.62
C ALA A 71 36.81 -8.25 27.20
N LEU A 72 36.72 -8.49 25.88
CA LEU A 72 36.44 -9.80 25.32
C LEU A 72 37.53 -10.82 25.70
N ALA A 73 38.80 -10.45 25.47
CA ALA A 73 39.94 -11.33 25.77
C ALA A 73 39.99 -11.71 27.26
N LYS A 74 39.69 -10.78 28.18
CA LYS A 74 39.63 -11.05 29.62
C LYS A 74 38.52 -12.05 29.95
N LEU A 75 37.32 -11.87 29.41
CA LEU A 75 36.19 -12.77 29.65
C LEU A 75 36.41 -14.16 29.05
N GLU A 76 36.99 -14.25 27.85
CA GLU A 76 37.30 -15.54 27.21
C GLU A 76 38.42 -16.27 27.94
N THR A 77 39.51 -15.59 28.30
CA THR A 77 40.61 -16.18 29.09
C THR A 77 40.10 -16.70 30.43
N PHE A 78 39.18 -15.95 31.06
CA PHE A 78 38.57 -16.37 32.31
C PHE A 78 37.72 -17.64 32.12
N TYR A 79 36.92 -17.71 31.05
CA TYR A 79 36.13 -18.89 30.73
C TYR A 79 37.00 -20.11 30.39
N GLU A 80 38.08 -19.93 29.62
CA GLU A 80 39.03 -21.01 29.28
C GLU A 80 39.71 -21.61 30.51
N LYS A 81 40.03 -20.79 31.52
CA LYS A 81 40.65 -21.23 32.77
C LYS A 81 39.66 -21.87 33.75
N ASN A 82 38.36 -21.63 33.56
CA ASN A 82 37.29 -22.10 34.43
C ASN A 82 36.13 -22.66 33.57
N PRO A 83 36.36 -23.71 32.75
CA PRO A 83 35.37 -24.21 31.79
C PRO A 83 34.08 -24.73 32.44
N GLU A 84 34.14 -25.14 33.70
CA GLU A 84 33.01 -25.54 34.53
C GLU A 84 32.15 -24.36 35.03
N MET A 85 32.61 -23.11 34.86
CA MET A 85 31.90 -21.92 35.32
C MET A 85 30.77 -21.53 34.36
N GLU A 86 29.62 -22.16 34.53
CA GLU A 86 28.39 -21.82 33.82
C GLU A 86 27.54 -20.80 34.61
N HIS A 87 27.92 -19.53 34.53
CA HIS A 87 27.19 -18.44 35.19
C HIS A 87 26.46 -17.54 34.17
N PRO A 88 25.16 -17.21 34.35
CA PRO A 88 24.39 -16.43 33.38
C PRO A 88 25.02 -15.07 33.07
N LEU A 89 25.56 -14.38 34.08
CA LEU A 89 26.23 -13.09 33.90
C LEU A 89 27.49 -13.19 33.03
N LEU A 90 28.27 -14.26 33.11
CA LEU A 90 29.46 -14.41 32.26
C LEU A 90 29.07 -14.39 30.77
N PHE A 91 28.06 -15.19 30.42
CA PHE A 91 27.55 -15.26 29.05
C PHE A 91 26.79 -14.00 28.62
N PHE A 92 26.09 -13.34 29.54
CA PHE A 92 25.47 -12.05 29.27
C PHE A 92 26.51 -10.98 28.91
N TRP A 93 27.60 -10.87 29.67
CA TRP A 93 28.69 -9.92 29.40
C TRP A 93 29.46 -10.26 28.13
N LEU A 94 29.77 -11.54 27.89
CA LEU A 94 30.33 -11.98 26.61
C LEU A 94 29.43 -11.58 25.43
N GLY A 95 28.11 -11.75 25.57
CA GLY A 95 27.15 -11.31 24.57
C GLY A 95 27.17 -9.79 24.35
N ASN A 96 27.20 -9.00 25.42
CA ASN A 96 27.21 -7.53 25.33
C ASN A 96 28.47 -7.01 24.65
N VAL A 97 29.65 -7.54 25.01
CA VAL A 97 30.92 -7.17 24.37
C VAL A 97 30.89 -7.51 22.88
N ARG A 98 30.40 -8.71 22.53
CA ARG A 98 30.28 -9.15 21.13
C ARG A 98 29.29 -8.27 20.34
N LEU A 99 28.17 -7.86 20.91
CA LEU A 99 27.26 -6.88 20.28
C LEU A 99 27.95 -5.52 20.06
N GLN A 100 28.69 -5.01 21.05
CA GLN A 100 29.44 -3.75 20.90
C GLN A 100 30.51 -3.82 19.80
N MET A 101 31.00 -5.02 19.50
CA MET A 101 31.92 -5.31 18.40
C MET A 101 31.21 -5.67 17.09
N GLU A 102 29.88 -5.52 17.01
CA GLU A 102 29.03 -5.88 15.86
C GLU A 102 29.04 -7.38 15.50
N ASP A 103 29.60 -8.23 16.36
CA ASP A 103 29.60 -9.69 16.22
C ASP A 103 28.30 -10.29 16.78
N SER A 104 27.19 -9.97 16.11
CA SER A 104 25.84 -10.38 16.52
C SER A 104 25.63 -11.89 16.50
N ALA A 105 26.39 -12.62 15.66
CA ALA A 105 26.33 -14.08 15.58
C ALA A 105 26.91 -14.73 16.85
N ALA A 106 28.09 -14.30 17.30
CA ALA A 106 28.66 -14.79 18.56
C ALA A 106 27.85 -14.32 19.77
N ALA A 107 27.35 -13.08 19.74
CA ALA A 107 26.50 -12.55 20.80
C ALA A 107 25.23 -13.39 20.99
N LEU A 108 24.56 -13.76 19.89
CA LEU A 108 23.38 -14.62 19.93
C LEU A 108 23.66 -15.96 20.62
N ILE A 109 24.82 -16.58 20.32
CA ILE A 109 25.23 -17.84 20.97
C ILE A 109 25.42 -17.64 22.48
N ALA A 110 26.08 -16.55 22.88
CA ALA A 110 26.31 -16.24 24.29
C ALA A 110 24.99 -15.99 25.03
N TYR A 111 24.08 -15.19 24.48
CA TYR A 111 22.78 -14.97 25.11
C TYR A 111 21.93 -16.24 25.17
N ARG A 112 21.98 -17.12 24.16
CA ARG A 112 21.27 -18.41 24.21
C ARG A 112 21.74 -19.28 25.38
N LYS A 113 23.02 -19.22 25.75
CA LYS A 113 23.52 -19.86 26.97
C LYS A 113 23.01 -19.15 28.22
N ALA A 114 23.07 -17.82 28.23
CA ALA A 114 22.65 -17.00 29.36
C ALA A 114 21.16 -17.22 29.72
N VAL A 115 20.24 -17.23 28.75
CA VAL A 115 18.80 -17.45 29.00
C VAL A 115 18.47 -18.86 29.48
N LYS A 116 19.29 -19.87 29.16
CA LYS A 116 19.11 -21.23 29.70
C LYS A 116 19.43 -21.29 31.20
N LEU A 117 20.39 -20.48 31.65
CA LEU A 117 20.83 -20.42 33.04
C LEU A 117 19.98 -19.47 33.88
N ALA A 118 19.43 -18.41 33.28
CA ALA A 118 18.55 -17.45 33.93
C ALA A 118 17.31 -17.14 33.07
N PRO A 119 16.35 -18.09 32.96
CA PRO A 119 15.18 -17.94 32.10
C PRO A 119 14.18 -16.87 32.58
N GLU A 120 14.33 -16.37 33.80
CA GLU A 120 13.48 -15.32 34.39
C GLU A 120 14.11 -13.91 34.28
N ASP A 121 15.31 -13.77 33.71
CA ASP A 121 15.94 -12.46 33.52
C ASP A 121 15.51 -11.83 32.18
N SER A 122 14.53 -10.93 32.27
CA SER A 122 14.00 -10.19 31.12
C SER A 122 15.04 -9.41 30.30
N ARG A 123 16.19 -9.03 30.89
CA ARG A 123 17.23 -8.25 30.18
C ARG A 123 18.00 -9.13 29.20
N ILE A 124 18.29 -10.37 29.61
CA ILE A 124 18.99 -11.34 28.76
C ILE A 124 18.11 -11.67 27.55
N TRP A 125 16.80 -11.84 27.76
CA TRP A 125 15.83 -12.05 26.69
C TRP A 125 15.77 -10.86 25.71
N GLN A 126 15.82 -9.62 26.19
CA GLN A 126 15.87 -8.43 25.33
C GLN A 126 17.13 -8.40 24.46
N ASN A 127 18.30 -8.64 25.06
CA ASN A 127 19.56 -8.62 24.30
C ASN A 127 19.66 -9.80 23.33
N LEU A 128 19.10 -10.96 23.69
CA LEU A 128 18.93 -12.07 22.77
C LEU A 128 18.04 -11.68 21.58
N ALA A 129 16.94 -10.96 21.81
CA ALA A 129 16.07 -10.49 20.75
C ALA A 129 16.78 -9.54 19.77
N ILE A 130 17.62 -8.65 20.29
CA ILE A 130 18.45 -7.74 19.48
C ILE A 130 19.44 -8.53 18.61
N ALA A 131 20.23 -9.43 19.22
CA ALA A 131 21.18 -10.26 18.47
C ALA A 131 20.48 -11.17 17.43
N ALA A 132 19.30 -11.70 17.77
CA ALA A 132 18.49 -12.50 16.86
C ALA A 132 17.94 -11.66 15.70
N HIS A 133 17.53 -10.41 15.95
CA HIS A 133 17.11 -9.48 14.89
C HIS A 133 18.26 -9.17 13.92
N ASP A 134 19.45 -8.86 14.44
CA ASP A 134 20.60 -8.47 13.63
C ASP A 134 21.12 -9.64 12.76
N THR A 135 20.94 -10.87 13.25
CA THR A 135 21.21 -12.11 12.49
C THR A 135 20.03 -12.56 11.62
N LYS A 136 18.94 -11.78 11.55
CA LYS A 136 17.69 -12.04 10.81
C LYS A 136 16.92 -13.28 11.26
N ALA A 137 17.18 -13.77 12.46
CA ALA A 137 16.41 -14.83 13.12
C ALA A 137 15.12 -14.25 13.73
N TYR A 138 14.23 -13.71 12.90
CA TYR A 138 13.08 -12.91 13.35
C TYR A 138 12.08 -13.68 14.22
N GLY A 139 11.82 -14.96 13.94
CA GLY A 139 10.97 -15.79 14.80
C GLY A 139 11.53 -15.95 16.23
N GLU A 140 12.86 -16.10 16.37
CA GLU A 140 13.51 -16.17 17.68
C GLU A 140 13.52 -14.81 18.37
N ALA A 141 13.78 -13.72 17.62
CA ALA A 141 13.69 -12.37 18.14
C ALA A 141 12.29 -12.07 18.71
N ALA A 142 11.25 -12.48 17.98
CA ALA A 142 9.86 -12.32 18.41
C ALA A 142 9.55 -13.09 19.70
N HIS A 143 9.99 -14.35 19.79
CA HIS A 143 9.84 -15.18 20.98
C HIS A 143 10.60 -14.61 22.18
N ALA A 144 11.83 -14.17 21.98
CA ALA A 144 12.65 -13.59 23.03
C ALA A 144 12.04 -12.31 23.60
N MET A 145 11.46 -11.46 22.75
CA MET A 145 10.77 -10.24 23.19
C MET A 145 9.48 -10.55 23.95
N GLU A 146 8.76 -11.63 23.58
CA GLU A 146 7.63 -12.14 24.35
C GLU A 146 8.08 -12.66 25.73
N ARG A 147 9.13 -13.48 25.80
CA ARG A 147 9.70 -13.96 27.07
C ARG A 147 10.19 -12.81 27.95
N ALA A 148 10.80 -11.79 27.36
CA ALA A 148 11.16 -10.58 28.09
C ALA A 148 9.94 -9.90 28.71
N TRP A 149 8.83 -9.81 27.98
CA TRP A 149 7.58 -9.24 28.49
C TRP A 149 6.96 -10.10 29.62
N GLU A 150 6.99 -11.42 29.49
CA GLU A 150 6.45 -12.34 30.50
C GLU A 150 7.24 -12.24 31.82
N THR A 151 8.56 -12.14 31.73
CA THR A 151 9.49 -12.18 32.87
C THR A 151 9.79 -10.80 33.46
N CYS A 152 9.47 -9.70 32.77
CA CYS A 152 9.68 -8.36 33.31
C CYS A 152 8.74 -8.07 34.49
N ARG A 153 9.31 -7.40 35.52
CA ARG A 153 8.62 -7.01 36.75
C ARG A 153 7.52 -5.98 36.48
N GLU A 154 7.81 -4.99 35.65
CA GLU A 154 6.87 -3.98 35.22
C GLU A 154 6.52 -4.22 33.76
N LYS A 155 5.24 -4.42 33.47
CA LYS A 155 4.78 -4.75 32.12
C LYS A 155 4.98 -3.55 31.19
N ASN A 156 5.84 -3.73 30.19
CA ASN A 156 6.14 -2.73 29.18
C ASN A 156 5.55 -3.14 27.82
N GLY A 157 4.57 -2.37 27.33
CA GLY A 157 3.92 -2.62 26.04
C GLY A 157 4.88 -2.61 24.84
N ALA A 158 6.01 -1.91 24.92
CA ALA A 158 7.02 -1.89 23.86
C ALA A 158 7.57 -3.31 23.56
N LEU A 159 7.69 -4.18 24.56
CA LEU A 159 8.19 -5.55 24.37
C LEU A 159 7.22 -6.39 23.53
N LEU A 160 5.91 -6.32 23.82
CA LEU A 160 4.89 -6.98 22.99
C LEU A 160 4.79 -6.36 21.59
N TYR A 161 4.96 -5.04 21.47
CA TYR A 161 5.00 -4.36 20.18
C TYR A 161 6.14 -4.91 19.31
N HIS A 162 7.35 -4.97 19.85
CA HIS A 162 8.51 -5.49 19.13
C HIS A 162 8.38 -7.00 18.83
N SER A 163 7.80 -7.79 19.73
CA SER A 163 7.44 -9.18 19.43
C SER A 163 6.53 -9.27 18.19
N GLY A 164 5.49 -8.44 18.15
CA GLY A 164 4.59 -8.33 17.00
C GLY A 164 5.30 -7.91 15.70
N LEU A 165 6.18 -6.90 15.76
CA LEU A 165 6.97 -6.46 14.61
C LEU A 165 7.89 -7.56 14.07
N PHE A 166 8.60 -8.26 14.95
CA PHE A 166 9.49 -9.35 14.52
C PHE A 166 8.70 -10.51 13.90
N HIS A 167 7.50 -10.82 14.41
CA HIS A 167 6.62 -11.76 13.72
C HIS A 167 6.16 -11.28 12.33
N LEU A 168 5.93 -9.97 12.11
CA LEU A 168 5.68 -9.44 10.76
C LEU A 168 6.89 -9.61 9.85
N MET A 169 8.10 -9.37 10.35
CA MET A 169 9.35 -9.57 9.59
C MET A 169 9.59 -11.05 9.25
N ASP A 170 9.19 -11.95 10.15
CA ASP A 170 9.18 -13.41 9.97
C ASP A 170 8.06 -13.89 9.02
N LYS A 171 7.19 -12.98 8.54
CA LYS A 171 5.99 -13.27 7.74
C LYS A 171 4.97 -14.15 8.45
N ASN A 172 4.98 -14.13 9.78
CA ASN A 172 4.00 -14.81 10.63
C ASN A 172 2.94 -13.81 11.12
N ALA A 173 2.07 -13.37 10.20
CA ALA A 173 1.04 -12.39 10.51
C ALA A 173 0.05 -12.85 11.59
N THR A 174 -0.21 -14.15 11.70
CA THR A 174 -1.10 -14.71 12.73
C THR A 174 -0.52 -14.50 14.13
N ALA A 175 0.76 -14.82 14.34
CA ALA A 175 1.42 -14.58 15.61
C ALA A 175 1.54 -13.07 15.89
N ALA A 176 1.91 -12.27 14.89
CA ALA A 176 1.96 -10.82 15.00
C ALA A 176 0.63 -10.23 15.46
N TRP A 177 -0.47 -10.65 14.84
CA TRP A 177 -1.82 -10.24 15.21
C TRP A 177 -2.11 -10.55 16.68
N GLN A 178 -1.83 -11.78 17.14
CA GLN A 178 -2.08 -12.15 18.52
C GLN A 178 -1.32 -11.28 19.53
N ARG A 179 -0.03 -10.99 19.27
CA ARG A 179 0.80 -10.16 20.17
C ARG A 179 0.37 -8.70 20.16
N LEU A 180 0.11 -8.14 18.98
CA LEU A 180 -0.31 -6.76 18.82
C LEU A 180 -1.73 -6.55 19.36
N ASP A 181 -2.65 -7.49 19.14
CA ASP A 181 -4.00 -7.41 19.69
C ASP A 181 -3.97 -7.52 21.22
N ARG A 182 -3.11 -8.39 21.77
CA ARG A 182 -2.89 -8.46 23.21
C ARG A 182 -2.35 -7.14 23.76
N LEU A 183 -1.41 -6.50 23.07
CA LEU A 183 -0.92 -5.17 23.42
C LEU A 183 -2.07 -4.15 23.49
N MET A 184 -2.95 -4.12 22.48
CA MET A 184 -4.09 -3.19 22.44
C MET A 184 -5.11 -3.43 23.57
N GLN A 185 -5.20 -4.65 24.11
CA GLN A 185 -6.07 -4.95 25.25
C GLN A 185 -5.49 -4.50 26.59
N LEU A 186 -4.17 -4.34 26.67
CA LEU A 186 -3.45 -3.99 27.89
C LEU A 186 -3.26 -2.48 28.03
N ASP A 187 -3.17 -1.75 26.93
CA ASP A 187 -3.01 -0.30 26.93
C ASP A 187 -4.34 0.40 26.63
N ALA A 188 -4.70 1.38 27.46
CA ALA A 188 -5.91 2.18 27.29
C ALA A 188 -5.78 3.26 26.20
N SER A 189 -4.56 3.57 25.74
CA SER A 189 -4.29 4.61 24.76
C SER A 189 -3.40 4.10 23.61
N PRO A 190 -3.97 3.71 22.47
CA PRO A 190 -3.20 3.14 21.37
C PRO A 190 -2.29 4.21 20.75
N ARG A 191 -0.99 3.90 20.63
CA ARG A 191 0.01 4.75 19.96
C ARG A 191 -0.03 4.55 18.45
N VAL A 192 0.31 5.60 17.70
CA VAL A 192 0.30 5.63 16.23
C VAL A 192 1.09 4.46 15.63
N GLU A 193 2.31 4.25 16.10
CA GLU A 193 3.22 3.21 15.63
C GLU A 193 2.71 1.79 15.92
N TRP A 194 1.98 1.61 17.03
CA TRP A 194 1.38 0.32 17.37
C TRP A 194 0.15 0.02 16.54
N VAL A 195 -0.72 1.01 16.32
CA VAL A 195 -1.88 0.87 15.44
C VAL A 195 -1.46 0.55 14.01
N ARG A 196 -0.37 1.16 13.52
CA ARG A 196 0.18 0.84 12.20
C ARG A 196 0.57 -0.63 12.08
N ALA A 197 1.33 -1.17 13.05
CA ALA A 197 1.72 -2.58 13.04
C ALA A 197 0.50 -3.50 13.19
N HIS A 198 -0.43 -3.14 14.08
CA HIS A 198 -1.67 -3.88 14.31
C HIS A 198 -2.53 -3.94 13.05
N ALA A 199 -2.68 -2.83 12.32
CA ALA A 199 -3.36 -2.77 11.03
C ALA A 199 -2.69 -3.63 9.96
N GLN A 200 -1.36 -3.64 9.89
CA GLN A 200 -0.64 -4.51 8.97
C GLN A 200 -0.96 -5.99 9.24
N ALA A 201 -0.84 -6.43 10.49
CA ALA A 201 -1.19 -7.79 10.88
C ALA A 201 -2.67 -8.11 10.63
N ALA A 202 -3.56 -7.16 10.91
CA ALA A 202 -5.00 -7.30 10.70
C ALA A 202 -5.38 -7.51 9.23
N MET A 203 -4.74 -6.76 8.32
CA MET A 203 -4.93 -6.95 6.89
C MET A 203 -4.54 -8.37 6.48
N GLU A 204 -3.40 -8.89 6.90
CA GLU A 204 -3.00 -10.25 6.51
C GLU A 204 -3.86 -11.37 7.12
N THR A 205 -4.51 -11.10 8.25
CA THR A 205 -5.28 -12.10 9.02
C THR A 205 -6.80 -11.99 8.89
N GLY A 206 -7.33 -10.97 8.21
CA GLY A 206 -8.77 -10.75 8.06
C GLY A 206 -9.45 -10.10 9.27
N ASN A 207 -8.68 -9.41 10.12
CA ASN A 207 -9.17 -8.74 11.34
C ASN A 207 -9.32 -7.21 11.16
N GLU A 208 -9.54 -6.74 9.93
CA GLU A 208 -9.51 -5.31 9.59
C GLU A 208 -10.55 -4.50 10.37
N LYS A 209 -11.73 -5.07 10.64
CA LYS A 209 -12.80 -4.40 11.40
C LYS A 209 -12.38 -4.02 12.82
N LYS A 210 -11.56 -4.84 13.49
CA LYS A 210 -11.10 -4.53 14.85
C LYS A 210 -10.02 -3.46 14.81
N SER A 211 -9.10 -3.57 13.85
CA SER A 211 -8.01 -2.60 13.71
C SER A 211 -8.47 -1.23 13.22
N ILE A 212 -9.49 -1.16 12.36
CA ILE A 212 -10.00 0.14 11.88
C ILE A 212 -10.66 0.94 13.00
N ALA A 213 -11.32 0.28 13.97
CA ALA A 213 -11.88 0.97 15.13
C ALA A 213 -10.77 1.63 15.97
N LEU A 214 -9.63 0.96 16.17
CA LEU A 214 -8.47 1.54 16.85
C LEU A 214 -7.86 2.70 16.05
N LEU A 215 -7.77 2.56 14.73
CA LEU A 215 -7.31 3.63 13.86
C LEU A 215 -8.21 4.87 13.93
N GLU A 216 -9.53 4.69 13.93
CA GLU A 216 -10.50 5.77 14.10
C GLU A 216 -10.26 6.50 15.43
N THR A 217 -9.99 5.79 16.54
CA THR A 217 -9.64 6.47 17.82
C THR A 217 -8.34 7.27 17.80
N VAL A 218 -7.37 6.89 16.97
CA VAL A 218 -6.14 7.68 16.76
C VAL A 218 -6.46 8.92 15.93
N LEU A 219 -7.24 8.77 14.87
CA LEU A 219 -7.64 9.88 13.99
C LEU A 219 -8.54 10.91 14.70
N ASP A 220 -9.35 10.49 15.66
CA ASP A 220 -10.15 11.41 16.49
C ASP A 220 -9.26 12.32 17.36
N ARG A 221 -8.07 11.84 17.75
CA ARG A 221 -7.12 12.57 18.60
C ARG A 221 -6.09 13.34 17.79
N GLU A 222 -5.68 12.80 16.65
CA GLU A 222 -4.68 13.37 15.74
C GLU A 222 -5.23 13.49 14.31
N PRO A 223 -6.23 14.36 14.08
CA PRO A 223 -6.89 14.49 12.77
C PRO A 223 -5.96 15.01 11.67
N GLU A 224 -4.87 15.68 12.01
CA GLU A 224 -3.85 16.16 11.07
C GLU A 224 -2.82 15.09 10.68
N ASN A 225 -2.88 13.89 11.25
CA ASN A 225 -1.93 12.82 10.96
C ASN A 225 -2.20 12.19 9.58
N ARG A 226 -1.61 12.79 8.53
CA ARG A 226 -1.70 12.34 7.13
C ARG A 226 -1.43 10.84 6.96
N GLY A 227 -0.47 10.29 7.70
CA GLY A 227 -0.10 8.87 7.61
C GLY A 227 -1.19 7.92 8.11
N MET A 228 -1.99 8.35 9.08
CA MET A 228 -3.13 7.57 9.57
C MET A 228 -4.31 7.60 8.58
N TRP A 229 -4.56 8.73 7.90
CA TRP A 229 -5.53 8.80 6.80
C TRP A 229 -5.13 7.95 5.59
N GLU A 230 -3.83 7.88 5.28
CA GLU A 230 -3.30 6.97 4.26
C GLU A 230 -3.54 5.50 4.64
N LEU A 231 -3.28 5.13 5.89
CA LEU A 231 -3.57 3.79 6.39
C LEU A 231 -5.08 3.48 6.36
N ALA A 232 -5.93 4.43 6.77
CA ALA A 232 -7.38 4.29 6.75
C ALA A 232 -7.90 4.06 5.33
N THR A 233 -7.39 4.84 4.36
CA THR A 233 -7.72 4.67 2.94
C THR A 233 -7.46 3.24 2.48
N HIS A 234 -6.26 2.71 2.73
CA HIS A 234 -5.91 1.34 2.35
C HIS A 234 -6.80 0.28 3.01
N MET A 235 -7.11 0.46 4.30
CA MET A 235 -7.96 -0.48 5.02
C MET A 235 -9.41 -0.47 4.52
N TYR A 236 -10.01 0.71 4.33
CA TYR A 236 -11.38 0.80 3.80
C TYR A 236 -11.48 0.25 2.37
N LEU A 237 -10.46 0.47 1.52
CA LEU A 237 -10.40 -0.16 0.20
C LEU A 237 -10.38 -1.69 0.27
N ARG A 238 -9.61 -2.26 1.20
CA ARG A 238 -9.56 -3.72 1.42
C ARG A 238 -10.90 -4.27 1.89
N MET A 239 -11.58 -3.54 2.77
CA MET A 239 -12.92 -3.84 3.26
C MET A 239 -14.01 -3.57 2.22
N LYS A 240 -13.67 -2.95 1.08
CA LYS A 240 -14.58 -2.49 0.02
C LYS A 240 -15.61 -1.46 0.51
N ASP A 241 -15.29 -0.75 1.59
CA ASP A 241 -16.07 0.41 2.04
C ASP A 241 -15.60 1.63 1.25
N TYR A 242 -16.06 1.72 -0.01
CA TYR A 242 -15.61 2.76 -0.92
C TYR A 242 -16.01 4.17 -0.45
N GLY A 243 -17.12 4.30 0.29
CA GLY A 243 -17.55 5.58 0.84
C GLY A 243 -16.56 6.12 1.86
N LYS A 244 -16.20 5.30 2.86
CA LYS A 244 -15.18 5.69 3.85
C LYS A 244 -13.79 5.81 3.22
N ALA A 245 -13.46 4.98 2.24
CA ALA A 245 -12.20 5.08 1.51
C ALA A 245 -12.04 6.43 0.78
N ILE A 246 -13.11 6.91 0.13
CA ILE A 246 -13.14 8.23 -0.54
C ILE A 246 -12.93 9.33 0.50
N ALA A 247 -13.69 9.31 1.61
CA ALA A 247 -13.56 10.34 2.64
C ALA A 247 -12.15 10.41 3.24
N ALA A 248 -11.57 9.25 3.58
CA ALA A 248 -10.20 9.17 4.10
C ALA A 248 -9.16 9.64 3.07
N LEU A 249 -9.34 9.29 1.79
CA LEU A 249 -8.46 9.72 0.71
C LEU A 249 -8.52 11.24 0.53
N GLU A 250 -9.72 11.84 0.53
CA GLU A 250 -9.88 13.29 0.40
C GLU A 250 -9.21 14.06 1.54
N ILE A 251 -9.38 13.60 2.78
CA ILE A 251 -8.73 14.22 3.94
C ILE A 251 -7.20 14.08 3.84
N ARG A 252 -6.69 12.90 3.48
CA ARG A 252 -5.24 12.72 3.24
C ARG A 252 -4.73 13.72 2.20
N LEU A 253 -5.43 13.88 1.07
CA LEU A 253 -5.02 14.77 -0.01
C LEU A 253 -5.07 16.24 0.42
N ALA A 254 -6.04 16.63 1.24
CA ALA A 254 -6.12 17.98 1.79
C ALA A 254 -4.95 18.30 2.76
N LEU A 255 -4.39 17.29 3.42
CA LEU A 255 -3.22 17.40 4.30
C LEU A 255 -1.88 17.31 3.56
N GLU A 256 -1.87 17.01 2.26
CA GLU A 256 -0.65 16.80 1.48
C GLU A 256 -0.29 18.06 0.66
N ALA A 257 0.94 18.53 0.82
CA ALA A 257 1.39 19.78 0.18
C ALA A 257 1.45 19.67 -1.36
N ASP A 258 1.83 18.52 -1.89
CA ASP A 258 1.83 18.26 -3.34
C ASP A 258 1.32 16.83 -3.64
N PRO A 259 -0.01 16.64 -3.72
CA PRO A 259 -0.57 15.34 -4.00
C PRO A 259 -0.28 14.89 -5.43
N LYS A 260 -0.03 13.58 -5.60
CA LYS A 260 0.38 13.01 -6.88
C LYS A 260 -0.80 12.91 -7.84
N ALA A 261 -0.53 13.03 -9.14
CA ALA A 261 -1.53 12.85 -10.19
C ALA A 261 -2.28 11.50 -10.07
N SER A 262 -1.57 10.45 -9.68
CA SER A 262 -2.12 9.10 -9.46
C SER A 262 -3.17 9.03 -8.35
N ASP A 263 -3.12 9.94 -7.37
CA ASP A 263 -4.09 9.97 -6.27
C ASP A 263 -5.46 10.45 -6.74
N PHE A 264 -5.48 11.48 -7.60
CA PHE A 264 -6.70 11.98 -8.23
C PHE A 264 -7.28 10.97 -9.21
N ARG A 265 -6.43 10.20 -9.91
CA ARG A 265 -6.90 9.08 -10.72
C ARG A 265 -7.57 7.99 -9.86
N LEU A 266 -6.98 7.63 -8.72
CA LEU A 266 -7.60 6.70 -7.77
C LEU A 266 -8.93 7.25 -7.25
N LEU A 267 -8.99 8.54 -6.88
CA LEU A 267 -10.21 9.19 -6.44
C LEU A 267 -11.30 9.16 -7.52
N GLY A 268 -10.93 9.41 -8.79
CA GLY A 268 -11.82 9.29 -9.94
C GLY A 268 -12.36 7.87 -10.14
N ASP A 269 -11.49 6.86 -10.05
CA ASP A 269 -11.87 5.44 -10.15
C ASP A 269 -12.83 5.04 -9.01
N LEU A 270 -12.62 5.55 -7.79
CA LEU A 270 -13.51 5.32 -6.65
C LEU A 270 -14.86 6.02 -6.82
N TYR A 271 -14.87 7.27 -7.26
CA TYR A 271 -16.10 8.00 -7.55
C TYR A 271 -16.92 7.35 -8.64
N ALA A 272 -16.28 6.84 -9.69
CA ALA A 272 -16.95 6.07 -10.73
C ALA A 272 -17.58 4.79 -10.16
N ASN A 273 -16.89 4.11 -9.24
CA ASN A 273 -17.38 2.88 -8.60
C ASN A 273 -18.66 3.11 -7.77
N VAL A 274 -18.72 4.23 -7.03
CA VAL A 274 -19.90 4.61 -6.22
C VAL A 274 -20.96 5.39 -7.00
N ASN A 275 -20.88 5.42 -8.33
CA ASN A 275 -21.81 6.10 -9.23
C ASN A 275 -21.97 7.61 -8.94
N LEU A 276 -20.84 8.30 -8.70
CA LEU A 276 -20.76 9.75 -8.60
C LEU A 276 -20.03 10.34 -9.83
N PRO A 277 -20.64 10.30 -11.02
CA PRO A 277 -19.95 10.54 -12.29
C PRO A 277 -19.39 11.96 -12.43
N ALA A 278 -20.08 12.99 -11.93
CA ALA A 278 -19.56 14.37 -11.99
C ALA A 278 -18.27 14.55 -11.17
N ARG A 279 -18.18 13.93 -9.99
CA ARG A 279 -16.96 13.96 -9.17
C ARG A 279 -15.84 13.12 -9.77
N ALA A 280 -16.19 11.97 -10.37
CA ALA A 280 -15.23 11.14 -11.08
C ALA A 280 -14.57 11.89 -12.24
N ALA A 281 -15.36 12.57 -13.07
CA ALA A 281 -14.86 13.42 -14.15
C ALA A 281 -13.92 14.51 -13.65
N ALA A 282 -14.30 15.25 -12.60
CA ALA A 282 -13.46 16.32 -12.03
C ALA A 282 -12.12 15.78 -11.50
N ALA A 283 -12.12 14.61 -10.85
CA ALA A 283 -10.90 13.98 -10.36
C ALA A 283 -10.00 13.52 -11.51
N TYR A 284 -10.55 12.96 -12.59
CA TYR A 284 -9.77 12.62 -13.78
C TYR A 284 -9.18 13.84 -14.48
N ALA A 285 -9.93 14.95 -14.58
CA ALA A 285 -9.41 16.20 -15.10
C ALA A 285 -8.23 16.71 -14.28
N THR A 286 -8.35 16.72 -12.94
CA THR A 286 -7.28 17.12 -12.02
C THR A 286 -6.03 16.24 -12.17
N ALA A 287 -6.22 14.92 -12.33
CA ALA A 287 -5.12 13.99 -12.58
C ALA A 287 -4.37 14.32 -13.89
N GLN A 288 -5.09 14.67 -14.95
CA GLN A 288 -4.49 15.07 -16.23
C GLN A 288 -3.75 16.39 -16.14
N GLU A 289 -4.30 17.40 -15.45
CA GLU A 289 -3.65 18.70 -15.22
C GLU A 289 -2.32 18.54 -14.47
N LYS A 290 -2.28 17.60 -13.52
CA LYS A 290 -1.05 17.21 -12.81
C LYS A 290 -0.13 16.27 -13.61
N GLY A 291 -0.44 15.99 -14.87
CA GLY A 291 0.42 15.23 -15.77
C GLY A 291 0.35 13.71 -15.60
N ASP A 292 -0.78 13.14 -15.14
CA ASP A 292 -0.96 11.68 -15.13
C ASP A 292 -0.90 11.12 -16.56
N GLY A 293 0.15 10.34 -16.85
CA GLY A 293 0.37 9.72 -18.15
C GLY A 293 -0.44 8.43 -18.40
N CYS A 294 -1.43 8.10 -17.58
CA CYS A 294 -2.28 6.93 -17.76
C CYS A 294 -3.03 6.99 -19.10
N PRO A 295 -2.82 6.02 -20.01
CA PRO A 295 -3.56 5.98 -21.26
C PRO A 295 -5.08 5.88 -21.03
N GLY A 296 -5.85 6.56 -21.88
CA GLY A 296 -7.31 6.53 -21.85
C GLY A 296 -7.95 7.28 -20.67
N LEU A 297 -7.20 8.08 -19.92
CA LEU A 297 -7.75 8.87 -18.81
C LEU A 297 -8.80 9.88 -19.30
N LEU A 298 -8.54 10.54 -20.43
CA LEU A 298 -9.50 11.45 -21.06
C LEU A 298 -10.76 10.73 -21.53
N VAL A 299 -10.64 9.50 -22.03
CA VAL A 299 -11.79 8.68 -22.41
C VAL A 299 -12.66 8.40 -21.17
N ARG A 300 -12.05 8.08 -20.03
CA ARG A 300 -12.78 7.90 -18.76
C ARG A 300 -13.44 9.20 -18.28
N GLU A 301 -12.72 10.32 -18.36
CA GLU A 301 -13.25 11.66 -18.05
C GLU A 301 -14.53 11.94 -18.85
N VAL A 302 -14.47 11.81 -20.17
CA VAL A 302 -15.59 12.04 -21.10
C VAL A 302 -16.76 11.09 -20.83
N GLN A 303 -16.49 9.81 -20.57
CA GLN A 303 -17.52 8.83 -20.20
C GLN A 303 -18.25 9.24 -18.92
N MET A 304 -17.51 9.73 -17.91
CA MET A 304 -18.10 10.19 -16.66
C MET A 304 -18.89 11.49 -16.85
N LEU A 305 -18.43 12.44 -17.68
CA LEU A 305 -19.20 13.63 -18.04
C LEU A 305 -20.51 13.28 -18.75
N GLN A 306 -20.47 12.33 -19.69
CA GLN A 306 -21.67 11.83 -20.36
C GLN A 306 -22.62 11.15 -19.38
N ALA A 307 -22.11 10.30 -18.47
CA ALA A 307 -22.92 9.67 -17.44
C ALA A 307 -23.56 10.69 -16.47
N ALA A 308 -22.90 11.82 -16.24
CA ALA A 308 -23.41 12.96 -15.48
C ALA A 308 -24.38 13.87 -16.28
N GLN A 309 -24.71 13.53 -17.53
CA GLN A 309 -25.51 14.37 -18.44
C GLN A 309 -24.88 15.75 -18.74
N MET A 310 -23.56 15.87 -18.59
CA MET A 310 -22.79 17.08 -18.87
C MET A 310 -22.22 17.04 -20.30
N ASN A 311 -23.09 16.79 -21.28
CA ASN A 311 -22.72 16.51 -22.67
C ASN A 311 -21.90 17.63 -23.33
N GLU A 312 -22.29 18.90 -23.13
CA GLU A 312 -21.54 20.03 -23.70
C GLU A 312 -20.11 20.11 -23.14
N LYS A 313 -19.93 19.84 -21.84
CA LYS A 313 -18.58 19.77 -21.25
C LYS A 313 -17.80 18.59 -21.81
N ALA A 314 -18.45 17.44 -22.00
CA ALA A 314 -17.81 16.26 -22.58
C ALA A 314 -17.29 16.56 -24.00
N LEU A 315 -18.11 17.20 -24.84
CA LEU A 315 -17.74 17.60 -26.20
C LEU A 315 -16.62 18.64 -26.20
N GLN A 316 -16.70 19.67 -25.34
CA GLN A 316 -15.62 20.66 -25.18
C GLN A 316 -14.29 19.97 -24.86
N ARG A 317 -14.28 19.02 -23.92
CA ARG A 317 -13.06 18.27 -23.56
C ARG A 317 -12.50 17.43 -24.71
N ILE A 318 -13.37 16.86 -25.54
CA ILE A 318 -12.96 16.14 -26.76
C ILE A 318 -12.33 17.12 -27.78
N GLU A 319 -12.92 18.31 -27.95
CA GLU A 319 -12.42 19.33 -28.88
C GLU A 319 -11.06 19.89 -28.44
N GLU A 320 -10.88 20.18 -27.14
CA GLU A 320 -9.61 20.65 -26.57
C GLU A 320 -8.49 19.63 -26.78
N ALA A 321 -8.81 18.33 -26.68
CA ALA A 321 -7.87 17.26 -26.99
C ALA A 321 -7.55 17.18 -28.50
N GLY A 322 -8.38 17.78 -29.36
CA GLY A 322 -8.38 17.71 -30.84
C GLY A 322 -7.17 18.30 -31.57
N ARG A 323 -6.07 18.61 -30.88
CA ARG A 323 -4.75 18.87 -31.51
C ARG A 323 -3.66 17.85 -31.12
N GLN A 324 -3.91 16.99 -30.13
CA GLN A 324 -2.93 16.00 -29.63
C GLN A 324 -3.52 14.58 -29.46
N GLY A 325 -4.85 14.43 -29.39
CA GLY A 325 -5.55 13.17 -29.12
C GLY A 325 -6.07 12.46 -30.37
N ARG A 326 -5.34 11.45 -30.84
CA ARG A 326 -5.77 10.53 -31.91
C ARG A 326 -6.62 9.36 -31.42
N ASP A 327 -7.06 9.35 -30.15
CA ASP A 327 -7.80 8.20 -29.62
C ASP A 327 -9.18 8.12 -30.28
N PRO A 328 -9.42 7.11 -31.14
CA PRO A 328 -10.67 7.01 -31.85
C PRO A 328 -11.88 6.82 -30.92
N ALA A 329 -11.68 6.31 -29.70
CA ALA A 329 -12.76 6.14 -28.73
C ALA A 329 -13.45 7.47 -28.38
N LEU A 330 -12.72 8.60 -28.43
CA LEU A 330 -13.30 9.92 -28.18
C LEU A 330 -14.31 10.32 -29.26
N PHE A 331 -14.03 10.01 -30.52
CA PHE A 331 -14.96 10.29 -31.62
C PHE A 331 -16.20 9.39 -31.59
N GLU A 332 -16.05 8.15 -31.12
CA GLU A 332 -17.20 7.28 -30.87
C GLU A 332 -18.10 7.85 -29.76
N LEU A 333 -17.51 8.37 -28.68
CA LEU A 333 -18.25 9.04 -27.60
C LEU A 333 -18.93 10.34 -28.09
N ALA A 334 -18.23 11.19 -28.84
CA ALA A 334 -18.81 12.39 -29.42
C ALA A 334 -20.00 12.07 -30.33
N MET A 335 -19.87 11.05 -31.20
CA MET A 335 -20.97 10.60 -32.05
C MET A 335 -22.18 10.15 -31.21
N ALA A 336 -21.95 9.37 -30.15
CA ALA A 336 -23.01 8.91 -29.27
C ALA A 336 -23.74 10.06 -28.57
N ILE A 337 -23.00 11.08 -28.10
CA ILE A 337 -23.56 12.29 -27.48
C ILE A 337 -24.44 13.05 -28.49
N HIS A 338 -23.89 13.37 -29.67
CA HIS A 338 -24.63 14.10 -30.71
C HIS A 338 -25.88 13.34 -31.18
N MET A 339 -25.80 12.02 -31.34
CA MET A 339 -26.96 11.19 -31.67
C MET A 339 -28.06 11.27 -30.61
N GLY A 340 -27.69 11.22 -29.32
CA GLY A 340 -28.64 11.32 -28.21
C GLY A 340 -29.39 12.65 -28.19
N GLU A 341 -28.79 13.71 -28.72
CA GLU A 341 -29.37 15.05 -28.81
C GLU A 341 -29.96 15.37 -30.19
N ASN A 342 -30.06 14.38 -31.09
CA ASN A 342 -30.55 14.53 -32.47
C ASN A 342 -29.72 15.48 -33.35
N ARG A 343 -28.46 15.74 -32.97
CA ARG A 343 -27.46 16.49 -33.75
C ARG A 343 -26.81 15.58 -34.80
N TYR A 344 -27.61 15.12 -35.76
CA TYR A 344 -27.20 14.05 -36.67
C TYR A 344 -26.09 14.44 -37.65
N ARG A 345 -25.93 15.72 -37.99
CA ARG A 345 -24.84 16.20 -38.85
C ARG A 345 -23.51 16.15 -38.10
N GLU A 346 -23.49 16.59 -36.86
CA GLU A 346 -22.33 16.59 -35.98
C GLU A 346 -21.94 15.17 -35.59
N ALA A 347 -22.93 14.30 -35.34
CA ALA A 347 -22.70 12.86 -35.14
C ALA A 347 -22.01 12.22 -36.36
N MET A 348 -22.44 12.59 -37.57
CA MET A 348 -21.83 12.12 -38.81
C MET A 348 -20.38 12.59 -38.94
N ASP A 349 -20.08 13.87 -38.65
CA ASP A 349 -18.71 14.40 -38.67
C ASP A 349 -17.80 13.65 -37.68
N ALA A 350 -18.26 13.43 -36.45
CA ALA A 350 -17.53 12.66 -35.45
C ALA A 350 -17.27 11.21 -35.90
N GLY A 351 -18.27 10.52 -36.45
CA GLY A 351 -18.10 9.16 -36.96
C GLY A 351 -17.20 9.07 -38.21
N GLU A 352 -17.19 10.09 -39.06
CA GLU A 352 -16.23 10.17 -40.18
C GLU A 352 -14.78 10.32 -39.67
N ARG A 353 -14.55 11.16 -38.65
CA ARG A 353 -13.24 11.27 -37.98
C ARG A 353 -12.81 9.95 -37.34
N TYR A 354 -13.73 9.24 -36.70
CA TYR A 354 -13.50 7.88 -36.18
C TYR A 354 -13.01 6.93 -37.28
N LEU A 355 -13.70 6.90 -38.43
CA LEU A 355 -13.32 6.03 -39.55
C LEU A 355 -11.96 6.42 -40.14
N HIS A 356 -11.63 7.71 -40.18
CA HIS A 356 -10.32 8.18 -40.64
C HIS A 356 -9.18 7.67 -39.75
N GLY A 357 -9.37 7.67 -38.43
CA GLY A 357 -8.39 7.15 -37.47
C GLY A 357 -8.14 5.64 -37.56
N HIS A 358 -9.08 4.87 -38.13
CA HIS A 358 -9.01 3.41 -38.26
C HIS A 358 -8.69 2.91 -39.68
N LYS A 359 -8.15 3.77 -40.56
CA LYS A 359 -7.72 3.35 -41.90
C LYS A 359 -6.74 2.18 -41.80
N GLY A 360 -7.17 0.98 -42.20
CA GLY A 360 -6.37 -0.24 -42.22
C GLY A 360 -6.84 -1.38 -41.30
N GLN A 361 -7.74 -1.14 -40.34
CA GLN A 361 -8.20 -2.17 -39.38
C GLN A 361 -9.47 -2.95 -39.82
N GLY A 362 -9.78 -2.95 -41.11
CA GLY A 362 -11.00 -3.55 -41.65
C GLY A 362 -12.22 -2.65 -41.47
N HIS A 363 -13.19 -2.73 -42.39
CA HIS A 363 -14.37 -1.88 -42.34
C HIS A 363 -15.21 -2.18 -41.09
N ASN A 364 -15.44 -1.17 -40.25
CA ASN A 364 -16.34 -1.27 -39.12
C ASN A 364 -17.79 -1.13 -39.63
N SER A 365 -18.40 -2.25 -40.03
CA SER A 365 -19.77 -2.29 -40.57
C SER A 365 -20.78 -1.61 -39.66
N ARG A 366 -20.62 -1.76 -38.32
CA ARG A 366 -21.49 -1.10 -37.34
C ARG A 366 -21.38 0.41 -37.41
N MET A 367 -20.16 0.94 -37.52
CA MET A 367 -19.94 2.38 -37.69
C MET A 367 -20.54 2.89 -39.02
N LEU A 368 -20.34 2.17 -40.12
CA LEU A 368 -20.91 2.52 -41.43
C LEU A 368 -22.46 2.51 -41.42
N LEU A 369 -23.08 1.53 -40.75
CA LEU A 369 -24.53 1.52 -40.53
C LEU A 369 -25.00 2.74 -39.74
N THR A 370 -24.28 3.07 -38.67
CA THR A 370 -24.62 4.21 -37.79
C THR A 370 -24.50 5.54 -38.54
N LEU A 371 -23.44 5.71 -39.34
CA LEU A 371 -23.26 6.87 -40.22
C LEU A 371 -24.33 6.95 -41.32
N GLY A 372 -24.70 5.82 -41.92
CA GLY A 372 -25.80 5.76 -42.89
C GLY A 372 -27.13 6.21 -42.28
N TYR A 373 -27.42 5.76 -41.06
CA TYR A 373 -28.59 6.21 -40.30
C TYR A 373 -28.52 7.71 -39.96
N CYS A 374 -27.40 8.20 -39.46
CA CYS A 374 -27.22 9.62 -39.13
C CYS A 374 -27.37 10.51 -40.37
N ALA A 375 -26.76 10.14 -41.50
CA ALA A 375 -26.88 10.86 -42.77
C ALA A 375 -28.34 10.91 -43.26
N TYR A 376 -29.08 9.81 -43.16
CA TYR A 376 -30.51 9.80 -43.48
C TYR A 376 -31.29 10.77 -42.59
N LYS A 377 -31.10 10.70 -41.27
CA LYS A 377 -31.79 11.58 -40.30
C LYS A 377 -31.37 13.05 -40.42
N ALA A 378 -30.18 13.32 -40.96
CA ALA A 378 -29.68 14.66 -41.28
C ALA A 378 -30.24 15.25 -42.60
N GLY A 379 -31.06 14.48 -43.33
CA GLY A 379 -31.63 14.89 -44.62
C GLY A 379 -30.64 14.75 -45.79
N GLU A 380 -29.64 13.88 -45.67
CA GLU A 380 -28.60 13.67 -46.68
C GLU A 380 -28.65 12.24 -47.26
N PRO A 381 -29.70 11.89 -48.02
CA PRO A 381 -29.94 10.52 -48.49
C PRO A 381 -28.82 9.97 -49.37
N GLU A 382 -28.18 10.82 -50.18
CA GLU A 382 -27.03 10.43 -51.02
C GLU A 382 -25.81 10.03 -50.19
N LYS A 383 -25.53 10.74 -49.09
CA LYS A 383 -24.45 10.37 -48.18
C LYS A 383 -24.79 9.08 -47.43
N ALA A 384 -26.05 8.94 -47.00
CA ALA A 384 -26.53 7.71 -46.36
C ALA A 384 -26.28 6.50 -47.25
N ARG A 385 -26.65 6.60 -48.53
CA ARG A 385 -26.43 5.57 -49.54
C ARG A 385 -24.94 5.19 -49.68
N LYS A 386 -24.06 6.19 -49.81
CA LYS A 386 -22.60 5.99 -49.89
C LYS A 386 -22.03 5.25 -48.68
N PHE A 387 -22.49 5.53 -47.46
CA PHE A 387 -22.03 4.81 -46.26
C PHE A 387 -22.49 3.35 -46.25
N LEU A 388 -23.76 3.11 -46.60
CA LEU A 388 -24.36 1.79 -46.57
C LEU A 388 -23.75 0.86 -47.65
N GLU A 389 -23.43 1.39 -48.83
CA GLU A 389 -22.81 0.63 -49.92
C GLU A 389 -21.36 0.19 -49.60
N ARG A 390 -20.66 0.94 -48.74
CA ARG A 390 -19.31 0.61 -48.27
C ARG A 390 -19.26 -0.59 -47.31
N ILE A 391 -20.41 -1.11 -46.87
CA ILE A 391 -20.47 -2.26 -45.95
C ILE A 391 -19.98 -3.53 -46.67
N PRO A 392 -18.97 -4.26 -46.12
CA PRO A 392 -18.40 -5.43 -46.76
C PRO A 392 -19.40 -6.54 -47.05
N GLN A 393 -19.22 -7.21 -48.20
CA GLN A 393 -20.03 -8.39 -48.58
C GLN A 393 -19.95 -9.54 -47.57
N ARG A 394 -18.82 -9.67 -46.87
CA ARG A 394 -18.63 -10.71 -45.85
C ARG A 394 -19.51 -10.53 -44.60
N ASP A 395 -19.97 -9.31 -44.32
CA ASP A 395 -20.84 -9.03 -43.16
C ASP A 395 -22.31 -9.10 -43.56
N LYS A 396 -22.81 -10.33 -43.68
CA LYS A 396 -24.18 -10.62 -44.14
C LYS A 396 -25.25 -9.97 -43.27
N LYS A 397 -25.00 -9.84 -41.96
CA LYS A 397 -25.97 -9.23 -41.02
C LYS A 397 -26.07 -7.74 -41.27
N ALA A 398 -24.93 -7.03 -41.29
CA ALA A 398 -24.93 -5.60 -41.55
C ALA A 398 -25.47 -5.26 -42.94
N ARG A 399 -25.17 -6.08 -43.96
CA ARG A 399 -25.74 -5.98 -45.31
C ARG A 399 -27.26 -6.08 -45.34
N LYS A 400 -27.83 -7.01 -44.58
CA LYS A 400 -29.29 -7.17 -44.51
C LYS A 400 -29.96 -5.93 -43.90
N GLU A 401 -29.37 -5.37 -42.85
CA GLU A 401 -29.85 -4.14 -42.23
C GLU A 401 -29.70 -2.93 -43.17
N ALA A 402 -28.53 -2.81 -43.81
CA ALA A 402 -28.27 -1.76 -44.80
C ALA A 402 -29.23 -1.83 -46.00
N GLY A 403 -29.52 -3.03 -46.50
CA GLY A 403 -30.44 -3.24 -47.62
C GLY A 403 -31.86 -2.76 -47.33
N ARG A 404 -32.34 -2.88 -46.08
CA ARG A 404 -33.65 -2.35 -45.68
C ARG A 404 -33.68 -0.82 -45.78
N LEU A 405 -32.64 -0.15 -45.26
CA LEU A 405 -32.54 1.29 -45.32
C LEU A 405 -32.33 1.80 -46.75
N LEU A 406 -31.50 1.12 -47.56
CA LEU A 406 -31.30 1.42 -48.98
C LEU A 406 -32.59 1.28 -49.80
N ALA A 407 -33.39 0.24 -49.56
CA ALA A 407 -34.68 0.07 -50.23
C ALA A 407 -35.64 1.21 -49.90
N TYR A 408 -35.68 1.65 -48.64
CA TYR A 408 -36.47 2.81 -48.23
C TYR A 408 -35.95 4.13 -48.83
N LEU A 409 -34.63 4.32 -48.93
CA LEU A 409 -34.05 5.49 -49.59
C LEU A 409 -34.37 5.53 -51.09
N ASN A 410 -34.52 4.37 -51.75
CA ASN A 410 -34.96 4.29 -53.15
C ASN A 410 -36.40 4.78 -53.33
N THR A 411 -37.32 4.39 -52.44
CA THR A 411 -38.72 4.80 -52.55
C THR A 411 -38.91 6.30 -52.41
N LEU A 412 -38.03 6.98 -51.66
CA LEU A 412 -38.04 8.45 -51.51
C LEU A 412 -37.58 9.20 -52.77
N GLN A 413 -36.87 8.55 -53.70
CA GLN A 413 -36.47 9.16 -54.98
C GLN A 413 -37.52 8.99 -56.07
N GLU A 414 -38.46 8.04 -55.90
CA GLU A 414 -39.52 7.74 -56.87
C GLU A 414 -40.77 8.63 -56.69
N GLU A 415 -40.85 9.41 -55.61
CA GLU A 415 -41.86 10.47 -55.47
C GLU A 415 -41.40 11.75 -56.20
N PRO A 416 -42.16 12.24 -57.21
CA PRO A 416 -41.80 13.46 -57.91
C PRO A 416 -41.89 14.67 -56.96
N PRO A 417 -41.05 15.71 -57.13
CA PRO A 417 -41.20 16.94 -56.34
C PRO A 417 -42.60 17.52 -56.59
N MET A 418 -43.37 17.72 -55.51
CA MET A 418 -44.65 18.44 -55.56
C MET A 418 -44.47 19.91 -55.93
#